data_AF-A0A1V4RCW5-F1
#
_entry.id   AF-A0A1V4RCW5-F1
#
_cell.length_a   1.000
_cell.length_b   1.000
_cell.length_c   1.000
_cell.angle_alpha   90.00
_cell.angle_beta   90.00
_cell.angle_gamma   90.00
#
_symmetry.space_group_name_H-M   'P 1'
#
loop_
_entity.id
_entity.type
_entity.pdbx_description
1 polymer ?
#
loop_
_entity_poly.entity_id
_entity_poly.type
_entity_poly.pdbx_seq_one_letter_code
_entity_poly.pdbx_strand_id
1 'polypeptide(L)' 'MPLVPIVVEQEGQVERAYDIYSRLLKDRIIFLGSPVDDNVANVII' A
#
# COMPACT_ATOMS: atom_id res chain seq x y z
N MET A 1 2.78 -4.73 -16.97
CA MET A 1 2.53 -4.25 -15.61
C MET A 1 1.18 -4.77 -15.18
N PRO A 2 1.07 -5.58 -14.12
CA PRO A 2 -0.22 -5.96 -13.57
C PRO A 2 -0.96 -4.69 -13.09
N LEU A 3 -2.26 -4.57 -13.38
CA LEU A 3 -3.07 -3.47 -12.84
C LEU A 3 -3.19 -3.65 -11.33
N VAL A 4 -2.78 -2.64 -10.56
CA VAL A 4 -3.02 -2.60 -9.13
C VAL A 4 -4.44 -2.05 -8.92
N PRO A 5 -5.31 -2.75 -8.18
CA PRO A 5 -6.67 -2.31 -7.96
C PRO A 5 -6.69 -1.04 -7.10
N ILE A 6 -7.63 -0.15 -7.44
CA ILE A 6 -7.91 1.07 -6.70
C ILE A 6 -9.10 0.80 -5.79
N VAL A 7 -8.99 1.22 -4.53
CA VAL A 7 -10.03 1.17 -3.51
C VAL A 7 -10.44 2.59 -3.15
N VAL A 8 -11.74 2.80 -2.97
CA VAL A 8 -12.31 4.08 -2.53
C VAL A 8 -12.65 3.95 -1.05
N GLU A 9 -12.06 4.80 -0.21
CA GLU A 9 -12.32 4.87 1.23
C GLU A 9 -12.99 6.20 1.56
N GLN A 10 -14.04 6.16 2.39
CA GLN A 10 -14.73 7.36 2.85
C GLN A 10 -14.11 7.84 4.16
N GLU A 11 -13.44 8.98 4.13
CA GLU A 11 -12.83 9.60 5.30
C GLU A 11 -13.61 10.88 5.66
N GLY A 12 -14.61 10.73 6.54
CA GLY A 12 -15.54 11.81 6.88
C GLY A 12 -16.52 12.11 5.74
N GLN A 13 -16.53 13.36 5.24
CA GLN A 13 -17.39 13.78 4.11
C GLN A 13 -16.70 13.67 2.74
N VAL A 14 -15.46 13.18 2.70
CA VAL A 14 -14.65 13.13 1.48
C VAL A 14 -14.34 11.68 1.12
N GLU A 15 -14.51 11.33 -0.16
CA GLU A 15 -14.06 10.06 -0.72
C GLU A 15 -12.61 10.20 -1.21
N ARG A 16 -11.75 9.29 -0.77
CA ARG A 16 -10.36 9.21 -1.24
C ARG A 16 -10.12 7.88 -1.93
N ALA A 17 -9.60 7.95 -3.14
CA ALA A 17 -9.14 6.79 -3.89
C ALA A 17 -7.68 6.50 -3.55
N TYR A 18 -7.40 5.27 -3.14
CA TYR A 18 -6.07 4.76 -2.84
C TYR A 18 -5.80 3.51 -3.67
N ASP A 19 -4.55 3.26 -4.03
CA ASP A 19 -4.18 1.89 -4.40
C ASP A 19 -4.25 0.98 -3.16
N ILE A 20 -4.45 -0.31 -3.39
CA ILE A 20 -4.62 -1.28 -2.29
C ILE A 20 -3.43 -1.31 -1.34
N TYR A 21 -2.20 -1.10 -1.83
CA TYR A 21 -1.00 -1.12 -0.98
C TYR A 21 -0.92 0.12 -0.10
N SER A 22 -1.21 1.32 -0.63
CA SER A 22 -1.29 2.55 0.16
C SER A 22 -2.37 2.50 1.23
N ARG A 23 -3.52 1.89 0.94
CA ARG A 23 -4.57 1.63 1.93
C ARG A 23 -4.02 0.80 3.09
N LEU A 24 -3.35 -0.30 2.77
CA LEU A 24 -2.79 -1.21 3.78
C LEU A 24 -1.66 -0.57 4.59
N LEU A 25 -0.82 0.25 3.95
CA LEU A 25 0.22 1.03 4.64
C LEU A 25 -0.38 2.02 5.64
N LYS A 26 -1.56 2.59 5.38
CA LYS A 26 -2.30 3.43 6.34
C LYS A 26 -2.64 2.67 7.63
N ASP A 27 -2.93 1.37 7.53
CA ASP A 27 -3.14 0.46 8.66
C ASP A 27 -1.84 -0.12 9.24
N ARG A 28 -0.67 0.34 8.76
CA ARG A 28 0.66 -0.17 9.11
C ARG A 28 0.89 -1.62 8.69
N ILE A 29 0.26 -2.06 7.61
CA ILE A 29 0.43 -3.40 7.03
C ILE A 29 1.36 -3.31 5.82
N ILE A 30 2.49 -4.03 5.86
CA ILE A 30 3.49 -4.10 4.79
C ILE A 30 3.49 -5.50 4.18
N PHE A 31 3.47 -5.58 2.84
CA PHE A 31 3.55 -6.83 2.10
C PHE A 31 4.98 -7.10 1.62
N LEU A 32 5.59 -8.18 2.11
CA LEU A 32 6.87 -8.68 1.63
C LEU A 32 6.64 -9.86 0.69
N GLY A 33 6.52 -9.58 -0.61
CA GLY A 33 6.30 -10.60 -1.65
C GLY A 33 7.56 -11.12 -2.34
N SER A 34 8.72 -10.55 -2.01
CA SER A 34 10.02 -10.88 -2.61
C SER A 34 11.04 -11.26 -1.54
N PRO A 35 12.17 -11.91 -1.92
CA PRO A 35 13.30 -12.06 -1.03
C PRO A 35 13.76 -10.72 -0.45
N VAL A 36 14.29 -10.76 0.76
CA VAL A 36 14.85 -9.58 1.42
C VAL A 36 16.22 -9.29 0.79
N ASP A 37 16.34 -8.14 0.15
CA ASP A 37 17.60 -7.54 -0.28
C ASP A 37 17.75 -6.12 0.31
N ASP A 38 18.89 -5.48 0.05
CA ASP A 38 19.18 -4.14 0.58
C ASP A 38 18.15 -3.08 0.12
N ASN A 39 17.58 -3.24 -1.07
CA ASN A 39 16.59 -2.30 -1.60
C ASN A 39 15.25 -2.45 -0.89
N VAL A 40 14.79 -3.69 -0.69
CA VAL A 40 13.55 -4.02 0.02
C VAL A 40 13.66 -3.67 1.50
N ALA A 41 14.81 -3.93 2.11
CA ALA A 41 15.09 -3.56 3.50
C ALA A 41 14.97 -2.04 3.72
N ASN A 42 15.45 -1.23 2.77
CA ASN A 42 15.38 0.22 2.86
C ASN A 42 13.94 0.78 2.74
N VAL A 43 13.01 0.03 2.12
CA VAL A 43 11.59 0.43 2.01
C VAL A 43 10.80 0.18 3.31
N ILE A 44 11.33 -0.66 4.21
CA ILE A 44 10.67 -1.08 5.46
C ILE A 44 10.98 -0.14 6.65
N ILE A 45 11.96 0.78 6.51
CA ILE A 45 12.34 1.78 7.53
C ILE A 45 11.38 2.97 7.50
#